data_AF-A0A966VEC5-F1
#
_entry.id   AF-A0A966VEC5-F1
#
_cell.length_a   1.000
_cell.length_b   1.000
_cell.length_c   1.000
_cell.angle_alpha   90.00
_cell.angle_beta   90.00
_cell.angle_gamma   90.00
#
_symmetry.space_group_name_H-M   'P 1'
#
loop_
_entity.id
_entity.type
_entity.pdbx_description
1 polymer ?
#
loop_
_entity_poly.entity_id
_entity_poly.type
_entity_poly.pdbx_seq_one_letter_code
_entity_poly.pdbx_strand_id
1 'polypeptide(L)'
;MGQGQSLKFPFSPVNAAGGNDKAYTNTVYDPEGKPYRELVQINYDHIPAISYVRDAAVQSLSVDCRIAGKSIGYIAGAGDKVPQALNAMGYKVTMLKEEDVRSGKLTAYDAVVTGVRAYNTNEWMSDAYDALMAYVHNGGVLLVQYNTSNFISQVKSRIGPYDF
;
A
#
# COMPACT_ATOMS: atom_id res chain seq x y z
N MET A 1 -32.31 6.46 -2.11
CA MET A 1 -31.07 5.64 -2.13
C MET A 1 -30.60 5.54 -3.57
N GLY A 2 -29.60 6.33 -3.97
CA GLY A 2 -29.01 6.23 -5.31
C GLY A 2 -28.12 5.00 -5.37
N GLN A 3 -28.38 4.08 -6.29
CA GLN A 3 -27.49 2.95 -6.55
C GLN A 3 -26.17 3.50 -7.08
N GLY A 4 -25.07 3.24 -6.36
CA GLY A 4 -23.73 3.57 -6.86
C GLY A 4 -23.43 2.69 -8.07
N GLN A 5 -23.35 3.28 -9.26
CA GLN A 5 -22.93 2.58 -10.47
C GLN A 5 -21.41 2.77 -10.64
N SER A 6 -20.66 1.67 -10.72
CA SER A 6 -19.23 1.73 -11.02
C SER A 6 -19.04 1.81 -12.53
N LEU A 7 -18.54 2.94 -13.02
CA LEU A 7 -18.15 3.11 -14.41
C LEU A 7 -16.65 2.83 -14.55
N LYS A 8 -16.27 1.99 -15.51
CA LYS A 8 -14.87 1.71 -15.86
C LYS A 8 -14.51 2.50 -17.10
N PHE A 9 -13.45 3.30 -17.03
CA PHE A 9 -12.96 4.09 -18.15
C PHE A 9 -11.60 3.58 -18.58
N PRO A 10 -11.32 3.50 -19.89
CA PRO A 10 -9.96 3.29 -20.37
C PRO A 10 -9.12 4.50 -19.96
N PHE A 11 -8.18 4.29 -19.05
CA PHE A 11 -7.19 5.29 -18.67
C PHE A 11 -5.89 4.98 -19.39
N SER A 12 -5.52 5.85 -20.32
CA SER A 12 -4.18 5.85 -20.89
C SER A 12 -3.38 6.90 -20.14
N PRO A 13 -2.35 6.52 -19.36
CA PRO A 13 -1.49 7.51 -18.75
C PRO A 13 -0.92 8.42 -19.86
N VAL A 14 -1.02 9.73 -19.67
CA VAL A 14 -0.31 10.68 -20.54
C VAL A 14 1.16 10.30 -20.42
N ASN A 15 1.77 9.85 -21.52
CA ASN A 15 3.20 9.58 -21.57
C ASN A 15 3.91 10.87 -21.17
N ALA A 16 4.40 10.89 -19.94
CA ALA A 16 5.24 11.94 -19.42
C ALA A 16 6.59 11.87 -20.14
N ALA A 17 6.66 12.46 -21.34
CA ALA A 17 7.93 12.82 -21.93
C ALA A 17 8.57 13.90 -21.04
N GLY A 18 9.35 13.47 -20.05
CA GLY A 18 10.24 14.34 -19.27
C GLY A 18 9.72 14.80 -17.90
N GLY A 19 10.20 14.11 -16.87
CA GLY A 19 10.31 14.62 -15.51
C GLY A 19 9.67 13.73 -14.46
N ASN A 20 10.48 13.29 -13.50
CA ASN A 20 10.02 12.55 -12.33
C ASN A 20 9.03 13.40 -11.50
N ASP A 21 8.02 12.74 -10.91
CA ASP A 21 7.12 13.27 -9.88
C ASP A 21 6.17 14.41 -10.30
N LYS A 22 5.72 14.43 -11.56
CA LYS A 22 4.67 15.36 -12.00
C LYS A 22 3.27 14.78 -11.81
N ALA A 23 2.42 15.50 -11.08
CA ALA A 23 0.99 15.22 -11.01
C ALA A 23 0.30 15.77 -12.27
N TYR A 24 -0.47 14.91 -12.94
CA TYR A 24 -1.28 15.25 -14.10
C TYR A 24 -2.74 15.25 -13.71
N THR A 25 -3.49 16.27 -14.13
CA THR A 25 -4.96 16.28 -14.01
C THR A 25 -5.53 15.94 -15.37
N ASN A 26 -6.27 14.84 -15.45
CA ASN A 26 -6.85 14.31 -16.69
C ASN A 26 -8.37 14.40 -16.63
N THR A 27 -8.99 15.15 -17.53
CA THR A 27 -10.44 15.17 -17.68
C THR A 27 -10.93 13.81 -18.20
N VAL A 28 -12.03 13.30 -17.64
CA VAL A 28 -12.63 12.02 -18.02
C VAL A 28 -13.68 12.27 -19.11
N TYR A 29 -13.57 11.55 -20.22
CA TYR A 29 -14.48 11.66 -21.36
C TYR A 29 -15.32 10.39 -21.53
N ASP A 30 -16.53 10.54 -22.06
CA ASP A 30 -17.38 9.44 -22.51
C ASP A 30 -16.90 8.85 -23.85
N PRO A 31 -17.47 7.71 -24.31
CA PRO A 31 -17.12 7.12 -25.60
C PRO A 31 -17.40 8.02 -26.82
N GLU A 32 -18.22 9.06 -26.68
CA GLU A 32 -18.53 10.05 -27.71
C GLU A 32 -17.61 11.29 -27.67
N GLY A 33 -16.67 11.32 -26.72
CA GLY A 33 -15.70 12.41 -26.54
C GLY A 33 -16.23 13.62 -25.75
N LYS A 34 -17.37 13.52 -25.06
CA LYS A 34 -17.87 14.58 -24.17
C LYS A 34 -17.33 14.39 -22.77
N PRO A 35 -16.93 15.47 -22.07
CA PRO A 35 -16.43 15.34 -20.70
C PRO A 35 -17.56 14.92 -19.76
N TYR A 36 -17.29 13.94 -18.90
CA TYR A 36 -18.14 13.70 -17.74
C TYR A 36 -18.09 14.91 -16.83
N ARG A 37 -19.17 15.10 -16.07
CA ARG A 37 -19.29 16.19 -15.11
C ARG A 37 -19.54 15.64 -13.73
N GLU A 38 -18.91 16.24 -12.74
CA GLU A 38 -19.14 15.95 -11.33
C GLU A 38 -19.84 17.13 -10.66
N LEU A 39 -20.78 16.81 -9.77
CA LEU A 39 -21.40 17.77 -8.87
C LEU A 39 -20.52 17.87 -7.62
N VAL A 40 -19.93 19.04 -7.40
CA VAL A 40 -19.19 19.34 -6.18
C VAL A 40 -20.11 20.09 -5.24
N GLN A 41 -20.24 19.58 -4.02
CA GLN A 41 -21.03 20.20 -2.96
C GLN A 41 -20.10 20.61 -1.82
N ILE A 42 -20.07 21.90 -1.53
CA ILE A 42 -19.37 22.47 -0.38
C ILE A 42 -20.45 22.80 0.66
N ASN A 43 -20.41 22.11 1.80
CA ASN A 43 -21.41 22.24 2.85
C ASN A 43 -20.74 22.21 4.23
N TYR A 44 -20.62 23.38 4.85
CA TYR A 44 -20.11 23.53 6.22
C TYR A 44 -21.10 24.38 7.01
N ASP A 45 -21.19 24.16 8.32
CA ASP A 45 -22.18 24.84 9.19
C ASP A 45 -22.11 26.38 9.19
N HIS A 46 -20.95 26.95 8.80
CA HIS A 46 -20.66 28.38 8.88
C HIS A 46 -20.67 29.10 7.53
N ILE A 47 -20.96 28.41 6.41
CA ILE A 47 -21.18 29.04 5.11
C ILE A 47 -22.43 28.47 4.43
N PRO A 48 -23.15 29.24 3.61
CA PRO A 48 -24.24 28.69 2.80
C PRO A 48 -23.75 27.51 1.95
N ALA A 49 -24.61 26.50 1.78
CA ALA A 49 -24.29 25.37 0.91
C ALA A 49 -24.12 25.84 -0.54
N ILE A 50 -23.00 25.48 -1.15
CA ILE A 50 -22.68 25.82 -2.54
C ILE A 50 -22.59 24.52 -3.33
N SER A 51 -23.37 24.42 -4.40
CA SER A 51 -23.31 23.32 -5.35
C SER A 51 -22.94 23.86 -6.71
N TYR A 52 -21.90 23.31 -7.31
CA TYR A 52 -21.50 23.66 -8.67
C TYR A 52 -21.07 22.42 -9.43
N VAL A 53 -21.20 22.49 -10.75
CA VAL A 53 -20.84 21.41 -11.65
C VAL A 53 -19.54 21.76 -12.34
N ARG A 54 -18.59 20.82 -12.37
CA ARG A 54 -17.35 20.95 -13.13
C ARG A 54 -17.07 19.69 -13.93
N ASP A 55 -16.19 19.78 -14.91
CA ASP A 55 -15.74 18.60 -15.64
C ASP A 55 -15.00 17.67 -14.67
N ALA A 56 -15.35 16.38 -14.72
CA ALA A 56 -14.78 15.35 -13.88
C ALA A 56 -13.33 15.11 -14.31
N ALA A 57 -12.41 15.15 -13.36
CA ALA A 57 -10.99 14.92 -13.62
C ALA A 57 -10.37 13.98 -12.59
N VAL A 58 -9.40 13.19 -13.04
CA VAL A 58 -8.59 12.30 -12.20
C VAL A 58 -7.16 12.79 -12.16
N GLN A 59 -6.60 12.82 -10.95
CA GLN A 59 -5.18 13.05 -10.77
C GLN A 59 -4.40 11.75 -10.93
N SER A 60 -3.33 11.79 -11.72
CA SER A 60 -2.40 10.68 -11.88
C SER A 60 -0.97 11.16 -11.65
N LEU A 61 -0.16 10.34 -10.98
CA LEU A 61 1.26 10.60 -10.80
C LEU A 61 2.05 9.64 -11.69
N SER A 62 2.98 10.17 -12.47
CA SER A 62 3.97 9.36 -13.16
C SER A 62 5.22 9.25 -12.28
N VAL A 63 5.59 8.02 -11.93
CA VAL A 63 6.76 7.73 -11.09
C VAL A 63 7.64 6.75 -11.86
N ASP A 64 8.93 7.09 -12.01
CA ASP A 64 9.93 6.14 -12.51
C ASP A 64 10.24 5.12 -11.41
N CYS A 65 9.52 4.02 -11.44
CA CYS A 65 9.64 2.98 -10.44
C CYS A 65 10.70 1.96 -10.86
N ARG A 66 11.90 2.09 -10.27
CA ARG A 66 12.95 1.07 -10.42
C ARG A 66 12.80 0.04 -9.33
N ILE A 67 12.60 -1.22 -9.72
CA ILE A 67 12.53 -2.35 -8.80
C ILE A 67 13.88 -3.05 -8.71
N ALA A 68 14.24 -3.45 -7.49
CA ALA A 68 15.35 -4.36 -7.20
C ALA A 68 14.80 -5.56 -6.42
N GLY A 69 15.32 -6.76 -6.72
CA GLY A 69 14.72 -8.02 -6.25
C GLY A 69 13.46 -8.40 -7.03
N LYS A 70 12.89 -9.55 -6.70
CA LYS A 70 11.69 -10.12 -7.36
C LYS A 70 10.69 -10.70 -6.37
N SER A 71 11.15 -11.30 -5.27
CA SER A 71 10.30 -12.08 -4.36
C SER A 71 10.20 -11.40 -3.00
N ILE A 72 8.97 -11.08 -2.58
CA ILE A 72 8.70 -10.47 -1.29
C ILE A 72 7.85 -11.41 -0.44
N GLY A 73 8.32 -11.72 0.76
CA GLY A 73 7.52 -12.35 1.80
C GLY A 73 6.77 -11.27 2.57
N TYR A 74 5.44 -11.35 2.66
CA TYR A 74 4.63 -10.31 3.29
C TYR A 74 3.81 -10.88 4.45
N ILE A 75 3.98 -10.34 5.65
CA ILE A 75 3.22 -10.73 6.84
C ILE A 75 2.05 -9.76 7.02
N ALA A 76 0.82 -10.25 6.92
CA ALA A 76 -0.38 -9.42 7.04
C ALA A 76 -0.55 -8.79 8.42
N GLY A 77 -0.98 -7.52 8.45
CA GLY A 77 -1.40 -6.84 9.68
C GLY A 77 -2.91 -6.58 9.74
N ALA A 78 -3.30 -5.39 10.20
CA ALA A 78 -4.71 -4.98 10.33
C ALA A 78 -5.46 -4.76 8.99
N GLY A 79 -4.74 -4.90 7.88
CA GLY A 79 -5.25 -4.71 6.52
C GLY A 79 -4.69 -3.44 5.88
N ASP A 80 -4.00 -3.61 4.75
CA ASP A 80 -3.55 -2.53 3.89
C ASP A 80 -3.54 -3.00 2.42
N LYS A 81 -3.23 -2.07 1.50
CA LYS A 81 -3.15 -2.34 0.06
C LYS A 81 -1.71 -2.50 -0.45
N VAL A 82 -0.74 -2.63 0.47
CA VAL A 82 0.68 -2.70 0.12
C VAL A 82 1.00 -3.96 -0.71
N PRO A 83 0.50 -5.16 -0.39
CA PRO A 83 0.73 -6.35 -1.21
C PRO A 83 0.24 -6.18 -2.65
N GLN A 84 -0.91 -5.54 -2.84
CA GLN A 84 -1.51 -5.30 -4.15
C GLN A 84 -0.69 -4.27 -4.93
N ALA A 85 -0.21 -3.21 -4.27
CA ALA A 85 0.68 -2.23 -4.88
C ALA A 85 2.02 -2.85 -5.30
N LEU A 86 2.64 -3.66 -4.44
CA LEU A 86 3.88 -4.38 -4.75
C LEU A 86 3.71 -5.34 -5.94
N ASN A 87 2.59 -6.08 -5.99
CA ASN A 87 2.27 -6.91 -7.16
C ASN A 87 2.09 -6.07 -8.43
N ALA A 88 1.39 -4.92 -8.35
CA ALA A 88 1.21 -4.02 -9.48
C ALA A 88 2.53 -3.39 -9.98
N MET A 89 3.52 -3.22 -9.09
CA MET A 89 4.88 -2.81 -9.44
C MET A 89 5.71 -3.93 -10.09
N GLY A 90 5.24 -5.18 -10.08
CA GLY A 90 5.90 -6.33 -10.70
C GLY A 90 6.62 -7.28 -9.74
N TYR A 91 6.51 -7.09 -8.42
CA TYR A 91 7.01 -8.04 -7.44
C TYR A 91 6.13 -9.28 -7.35
N LYS A 92 6.74 -10.44 -7.06
CA LYS A 92 6.03 -11.64 -6.64
C LYS A 92 5.86 -11.60 -5.13
N VAL A 93 4.66 -11.26 -4.67
CA VAL A 93 4.34 -11.20 -3.25
C VAL A 93 3.75 -12.52 -2.76
N THR A 94 4.39 -13.15 -1.77
CA THR A 94 3.86 -14.30 -1.06
C THR A 94 3.42 -13.88 0.33
N MET A 95 2.16 -14.16 0.68
CA MET A 95 1.66 -13.93 2.04
C MET A 95 2.22 -14.99 2.98
N LEU A 96 2.94 -14.57 4.01
CA LEU A 96 3.57 -15.44 4.99
C LEU A 96 2.68 -15.63 6.21
N LYS A 97 2.62 -16.86 6.71
CA LYS A 97 2.00 -17.24 7.98
C LYS A 97 3.07 -17.62 9.00
N GLU A 98 2.65 -17.86 10.23
CA GLU A 98 3.52 -18.27 11.34
C GLU A 98 4.43 -19.45 10.94
N GLU A 99 3.85 -20.50 10.36
CA GLU A 99 4.59 -21.71 9.97
C GLU A 99 5.69 -21.44 8.93
N ASP A 100 5.44 -20.52 7.99
CA ASP A 100 6.41 -20.16 6.96
C ASP A 100 7.62 -19.45 7.58
N VAL A 101 7.36 -18.55 8.52
CA VAL A 101 8.38 -17.78 9.23
C VAL A 101 9.20 -18.68 10.15
N ARG A 102 8.55 -19.55 10.92
CA ARG A 102 9.21 -20.47 11.85
C ARG A 102 9.99 -21.58 11.16
N SER A 103 9.59 -21.99 9.96
CA SER A 103 10.31 -23.01 9.19
C SER A 103 11.65 -22.52 8.62
N GLY A 104 11.99 -21.23 8.77
CA GLY A 104 13.28 -20.68 8.35
C GLY A 104 13.43 -20.54 6.82
N LYS A 105 12.35 -20.73 6.06
CA LYS A 105 12.34 -20.62 4.58
C LYS A 105 12.33 -19.18 4.07
N LEU A 106 12.71 -18.22 4.92
CA LEU A 106 12.72 -16.80 4.61
C LEU A 106 13.80 -16.42 3.60
N THR A 107 14.85 -17.23 3.47
CA THR A 107 15.93 -17.07 2.48
C THR A 107 15.46 -17.16 1.03
N ALA A 108 14.24 -17.67 0.78
CA ALA A 108 13.64 -17.66 -0.54
C ALA A 108 13.15 -16.28 -1.00
N TYR A 109 13.15 -15.28 -0.11
CA TYR A 109 12.66 -13.93 -0.37
C TYR A 109 13.81 -12.92 -0.31
N ASP A 110 13.82 -11.99 -1.26
CA ASP A 110 14.77 -10.88 -1.30
C ASP A 110 14.53 -9.90 -0.15
N ALA A 111 13.27 -9.77 0.26
CA ALA A 111 12.87 -9.01 1.45
C ALA A 111 11.64 -9.64 2.11
N VAL A 112 11.57 -9.48 3.44
CA VAL A 112 10.37 -9.76 4.24
C VAL A 112 9.80 -8.43 4.73
N VAL A 113 8.51 -8.21 4.50
CA VAL A 113 7.80 -6.98 4.86
C VAL A 113 6.68 -7.31 5.84
N THR A 114 6.63 -6.61 6.98
CA THR A 114 5.48 -6.69 7.88
C THR A 114 4.45 -5.62 7.50
N GLY A 115 3.18 -5.99 7.47
CA GLY A 115 2.07 -5.06 7.22
C GLY A 115 1.81 -4.11 8.38
N VAL A 116 0.91 -3.14 8.14
CA VAL A 116 0.51 -2.16 9.16
C VAL A 116 -0.04 -2.87 10.39
N ARG A 117 0.58 -2.62 11.55
CA ARG A 117 0.22 -3.20 12.85
C ARG A 117 0.31 -4.72 12.91
N ALA A 118 1.14 -5.35 12.08
CA ALA A 118 1.34 -6.79 12.08
C ALA A 118 1.69 -7.35 13.47
N TYR A 119 2.48 -6.64 14.27
CA TYR A 119 2.82 -7.05 15.64
C TYR A 119 1.68 -6.85 16.65
N ASN A 120 0.67 -6.05 16.32
CA ASN A 120 -0.52 -5.89 17.16
C ASN A 120 -1.60 -6.94 16.84
N THR A 121 -1.66 -7.39 15.58
CA THR A 121 -2.72 -8.30 15.10
C THR A 121 -2.36 -9.77 15.20
N ASN A 122 -1.06 -10.08 15.22
CA ASN A 122 -0.56 -11.46 15.22
C ASN A 122 0.21 -11.71 16.51
N GLU A 123 -0.38 -12.47 17.44
CA GLU A 123 0.25 -12.79 18.74
C GLU A 123 1.58 -13.54 18.58
N TRP A 124 1.66 -14.40 17.55
CA TRP A 124 2.83 -15.22 17.22
C TRP A 124 4.04 -14.41 16.72
N MET A 125 3.88 -13.12 16.41
CA MET A 125 5.01 -12.29 15.95
C MET A 125 6.11 -12.15 17.01
N SER A 126 5.77 -12.27 18.29
CA SER A 126 6.76 -12.28 19.38
C SER A 126 7.66 -13.51 19.29
N ASP A 127 7.09 -14.67 18.98
CA ASP A 127 7.81 -15.95 18.91
C ASP A 127 8.59 -16.10 17.60
N ALA A 128 8.18 -15.36 16.56
CA ALA A 128 8.87 -15.30 15.28
C ALA A 128 10.15 -14.45 15.30
N TYR A 129 10.43 -13.72 16.39
CA TYR A 129 11.53 -12.77 16.49
C TYR A 129 12.88 -13.40 16.13
N ASP A 130 13.22 -14.54 16.73
CA ASP A 130 14.52 -15.19 16.52
C ASP A 130 14.71 -15.65 15.07
N ALA A 131 13.67 -16.17 14.44
CA ALA A 131 13.70 -16.57 13.04
C ALA A 131 13.88 -15.37 12.09
N LEU A 132 13.17 -14.28 12.36
CA LEU A 132 13.28 -13.02 11.61
C LEU A 132 14.66 -12.39 11.78
N MET A 133 15.20 -12.39 13.00
CA MET A 133 16.54 -11.88 13.29
C MET A 133 17.63 -12.75 12.67
N ALA A 134 17.48 -14.08 12.67
CA ALA A 134 18.40 -14.96 11.95
C ALA A 134 18.41 -14.69 10.44
N TYR A 135 17.25 -14.40 9.84
CA TYR A 135 17.16 -13.98 8.44
C TYR A 135 17.92 -12.66 8.20
N VAL A 136 17.75 -11.66 9.07
CA VAL A 136 18.47 -10.37 8.97
C VAL A 136 19.98 -10.56 9.14
N HIS A 137 20.41 -11.34 10.12
CA HIS A 137 21.82 -11.68 10.36
C HIS A 137 22.48 -12.30 9.13
N ASN A 138 21.74 -13.13 8.40
CA ASN A 138 22.22 -13.79 7.18
C ASN A 138 22.16 -12.87 5.94
N GLY A 139 21.97 -11.56 6.12
CA GLY A 139 21.96 -10.56 5.06
C GLY A 139 20.58 -10.29 4.44
N GLY A 140 19.51 -10.87 5.01
CA GLY A 140 18.14 -10.62 4.59
C GLY A 140 17.63 -9.23 4.98
N VAL A 141 16.69 -8.70 4.20
CA VAL A 141 16.08 -7.39 4.47
C VAL A 141 14.72 -7.58 5.13
N LEU A 142 14.60 -7.17 6.39
CA LEU A 142 13.32 -7.10 7.10
C LEU A 142 12.83 -5.65 7.18
N LEU A 143 11.72 -5.35 6.51
CA LEU A 143 11.05 -4.05 6.60
C LEU A 143 9.87 -4.14 7.56
N VAL A 144 9.97 -3.44 8.69
CA VAL A 144 8.89 -3.34 9.67
C VAL A 144 8.10 -2.06 9.45
N GLN A 145 6.81 -2.18 9.11
CA GLN A 145 5.91 -1.04 9.00
C GLN A 145 5.36 -0.60 10.37
N TYR A 146 4.62 0.50 10.36
CA TYR A 146 4.00 1.13 11.52
C TYR A 146 3.33 0.13 12.48
N ASN A 147 3.70 0.20 13.76
CA ASN A 147 3.02 -0.49 14.85
C ASN A 147 2.57 0.52 15.89
N THR A 148 1.42 0.28 16.51
CA THR A 148 0.89 1.13 17.59
C THR A 148 1.32 0.57 18.93
N SER A 149 1.89 1.40 19.80
CA SER A 149 2.03 1.09 21.22
C SER A 149 1.18 2.06 22.02
N ASN A 150 -0.05 1.65 22.35
CA ASN A 150 -0.98 2.43 23.16
C ASN A 150 -1.41 1.61 24.40
N PHE A 151 -2.03 2.27 25.39
CA PHE A 151 -2.50 1.66 26.64
C PHE A 151 -3.37 0.40 26.44
N ILE A 152 -4.03 0.25 25.28
CA ILE A 152 -4.93 -0.86 24.92
C ILE A 152 -4.24 -1.91 24.02
N SER A 153 -3.18 -1.53 23.30
CA SER A 153 -2.46 -2.43 22.38
C SER A 153 -0.97 -2.13 22.52
N GLN A 154 -0.36 -2.74 23.53
CA GLN A 154 1.09 -2.68 23.73
C GLN A 154 1.75 -3.68 22.77
N VAL A 155 2.78 -3.23 22.06
CA VAL A 155 3.67 -4.14 21.37
C VAL A 155 4.45 -4.91 22.43
N LYS A 156 4.07 -6.17 22.69
CA LYS A 156 4.81 -7.05 23.61
C LYS A 156 6.08 -7.61 22.99
N SER A 157 6.15 -7.62 21.66
CA SER A 157 7.26 -8.19 20.90
C SER A 157 8.46 -7.24 20.91
N ARG A 158 9.67 -7.82 20.99
CA ARG A 158 10.90 -7.08 20.70
C ARG A 158 10.86 -6.65 19.23
N ILE A 159 10.89 -5.35 18.98
CA ILE A 159 11.01 -4.78 17.63
C ILE A 159 12.25 -3.90 17.65
N GLY A 160 13.25 -4.23 16.85
CA GLY A 160 14.47 -3.46 16.79
C GLY A 160 15.36 -3.90 15.62
N PRO A 161 16.32 -3.06 15.23
CA PRO A 161 17.38 -3.48 14.32
C PRO A 161 18.16 -4.65 14.94
N TYR A 162 18.76 -5.48 14.09
CA TYR A 162 19.64 -6.54 14.55
C TYR A 162 20.90 -5.93 15.19
N ASP A 163 21.29 -6.44 16.36
CA ASP A 163 22.48 -5.96 17.09
C ASP A 163 23.75 -6.36 16.31
N PHE A 164 24.64 -5.40 16.01
CA PHE A 164 25.86 -5.60 15.21
C PHE A 164 27.15 -5.63 16.05
#